data_AF-A0A2A5SBA0-F1
#
_entry.id   AF-A0A2A5SBA0-F1
#
_cell.length_a   1.000
_cell.length_b   1.000
_cell.length_c   1.000
_cell.angle_alpha   90.00
_cell.angle_beta   90.00
_cell.angle_gamma   90.00
#
_symmetry.space_group_name_H-M   'P 1'
#
loop_
_entity.id
_entity.type
_entity.pdbx_description
1 polymer ?
#
loop_
_entity_poly.entity_id
_entity_poly.type
_entity_poly.pdbx_seq_one_letter_code
_entity_poly.pdbx_strand_id
1 'polypeptide(L)' 'MSKKKETEIQISDSKDGVVLTVGKKTVAEIKNTADDAFDVIVNGKHIKTFKAYPEALEEAIKTYNLAL' A
#
# COMPACT_ATOMS: atom_id res chain seq x y z
N MET A 1 -16.11 -23.15 14.87
CA MET A 1 -15.24 -22.03 15.30
C MET A 1 -14.52 -21.49 14.07
N SER A 2 -15.05 -20.44 13.44
CA SER A 2 -14.29 -19.73 12.40
C SER A 2 -13.08 -19.11 13.06
N LYS A 3 -11.90 -19.71 12.86
CA LYS A 3 -10.63 -19.11 13.27
C LYS A 3 -10.58 -17.74 12.60
N LYS A 4 -10.59 -16.66 13.40
CA LYS A 4 -10.32 -15.32 12.89
C LYS A 4 -8.99 -15.40 12.16
N LYS A 5 -8.99 -15.10 10.87
CA LYS A 5 -7.79 -15.13 10.06
C LYS A 5 -7.04 -13.85 10.36
N GLU A 6 -5.98 -13.94 11.17
CA GLU A 6 -5.09 -12.81 11.38
C GLU A 6 -4.48 -12.42 10.04
N THR A 7 -4.54 -11.13 9.71
CA THR A 7 -4.01 -10.60 8.46
C THR A 7 -2.87 -9.66 8.81
N GLU A 8 -1.66 -10.05 8.42
CA GLU A 8 -0.46 -9.23 8.59
C GLU A 8 -0.15 -8.51 7.27
N ILE A 9 0.07 -7.20 7.37
CA ILE A 9 0.56 -6.38 6.25
C ILE A 9 2.02 -6.10 6.52
N GLN A 10 2.89 -6.50 5.59
CA GLN A 10 4.31 -6.23 5.62
C GLN A 10 4.60 -5.03 4.74
N ILE A 11 5.34 -4.06 5.28
CA ILE A 11 5.78 -2.85 4.59
C ILE A 11 7.28 -2.99 4.35
N SER A 12 7.71 -2.82 3.11
CA SER A 12 9.12 -2.94 2.74
C SER A 12 9.56 -1.76 1.87
N ASP A 13 10.67 -1.14 2.24
CA ASP A 13 11.30 -0.13 1.39
C ASP A 13 11.91 -0.77 0.13
N SER A 14 11.79 -0.05 -0.96
CA SER A 14 12.24 -0.38 -2.30
C SER A 14 13.05 0.79 -2.87
N LYS A 15 13.80 0.58 -3.95
CA LYS A 15 14.49 1.67 -4.67
C LYS A 15 13.51 2.74 -5.15
N ASP A 16 12.29 2.35 -5.50
CA ASP A 16 11.30 3.21 -6.15
C ASP A 16 10.20 3.70 -5.19
N GLY A 17 10.32 3.41 -3.89
CA GLY A 17 9.33 3.77 -2.87
C GLY A 17 9.10 2.64 -1.87
N VAL A 18 7.84 2.35 -1.55
CA VAL A 18 7.45 1.36 -0.53
C VAL A 18 6.49 0.33 -1.15
N VAL A 19 6.63 -0.94 -0.77
CA VAL A 19 5.75 -2.02 -1.20
C VAL A 19 5.03 -2.60 0.01
N LEU A 20 3.70 -2.73 -0.10
CA LEU A 20 2.86 -3.38 0.88
C LEU A 20 2.52 -4.79 0.39
N THR A 21 2.76 -5.79 1.23
CA THR A 21 2.46 -7.19 0.93
C THR A 21 1.64 -7.84 2.03
N VAL A 22 0.83 -8.83 1.64
CA VAL A 22 0.14 -9.73 2.57
C VAL A 22 0.52 -11.16 2.19
N GLY A 23 1.27 -11.82 3.07
CA GLY A 23 1.90 -13.10 2.76
C GLY A 23 2.86 -12.97 1.57
N LYS A 24 2.52 -13.58 0.44
CA LYS A 24 3.34 -13.54 -0.81
C LYS A 24 2.79 -12.58 -1.87
N LYS A 25 1.70 -11.88 -1.59
CA LYS A 25 1.01 -11.02 -2.57
C LYS A 25 1.32 -9.57 -2.28
N THR A 26 1.73 -8.83 -3.30
CA THR A 26 1.73 -7.36 -3.27
C THR A 26 0.30 -6.87 -3.33
N VAL A 27 -0.08 -6.03 -2.37
CA VAL A 27 -1.43 -5.45 -2.26
C VAL A 27 -1.43 -3.97 -2.63
N ALA A 28 -0.33 -3.27 -2.39
CA ALA A 28 -0.15 -1.89 -2.81
C ALA A 28 1.34 -1.54 -2.96
N GLU A 29 1.60 -0.48 -3.70
CA GLU A 29 2.91 0.15 -3.86
C GLU A 29 2.71 1.65 -3.65
N ILE A 30 3.64 2.30 -2.95
CA ILE A 30 3.71 3.74 -2.79
C ILE A 30 4.98 4.18 -3.49
N LYS A 31 4.86 4.90 -4.61
CA LYS A 31 6.03 5.35 -5.37
C LYS A 31 6.35 6.79 -5.07
N ASN A 32 7.64 7.08 -4.95
CA ASN A 32 8.11 8.45 -4.84
C ASN A 32 8.07 9.09 -6.22
N THR A 33 7.50 10.28 -6.30
CA THR A 33 7.46 11.10 -7.51
C THR A 33 8.54 12.18 -7.45
N ALA A 34 8.84 12.80 -8.59
CA ALA A 34 9.83 13.87 -8.68
C ALA A 34 9.45 15.15 -7.91
N ASP A 35 8.17 15.31 -7.56
CA ASP A 35 7.60 16.50 -6.91
C ASP A 35 7.46 16.35 -5.37
N ASP A 36 8.29 15.49 -4.75
CA ASP A 36 8.19 15.14 -3.31
C ASP A 36 6.77 14.65 -2.92
N ALA A 37 6.09 13.98 -3.86
CA ALA A 37 4.78 13.38 -3.65
C ALA A 37 4.82 11.85 -3.77
N PHE A 38 3.78 11.20 -3.27
CA PHE A 38 3.66 9.75 -3.10
C PHE A 38 2.46 9.24 -3.89
N ASP A 39 2.71 8.48 -4.95
CA ASP A 39 1.68 7.82 -5.73
C ASP A 39 1.29 6.49 -5.09
N VAL A 40 0.02 6.33 -4.75
CA VAL A 40 -0.55 5.08 -4.25
C VAL A 40 -1.05 4.25 -5.42
N ILE A 41 -0.43 3.10 -5.62
CA ILE A 41 -0.73 2.14 -6.67
C ILE A 41 -1.26 0.87 -6.02
N VAL A 42 -2.47 0.46 -6.37
CA VAL A 42 -3.10 -0.75 -5.84
C VAL A 42 -3.37 -1.69 -7.00
N ASN A 43 -2.92 -2.95 -6.88
CA ASN A 43 -3.02 -3.95 -7.94
C ASN A 43 -2.49 -3.43 -9.30
N GLY A 44 -1.37 -2.69 -9.28
CA GLY A 44 -0.75 -2.11 -10.48
C GLY A 44 -1.49 -0.91 -11.10
N LYS A 45 -2.56 -0.40 -10.47
CA LYS A 45 -3.28 0.80 -10.90
C LYS A 45 -3.00 1.97 -9.97
N HIS A 46 -2.62 3.11 -10.52
CA HIS A 46 -2.54 4.35 -9.78
C HIS A 46 -3.94 4.75 -9.30
N ILE A 47 -4.09 4.98 -7.99
CA ILE A 47 -5.35 5.35 -7.36
C ILE A 47 -5.36 6.83 -7.01
N LYS A 48 -4.26 7.33 -6.41
CA LYS A 48 -4.19 8.70 -5.90
C LYS A 48 -2.75 9.10 -5.55
N THR A 49 -2.46 10.39 -5.66
CA THR A 49 -1.20 11.01 -5.24
C THR A 49 -1.40 11.81 -3.96
N PHE A 50 -0.46 11.70 -3.01
CA PHE A 50 -0.45 12.45 -1.76
C PHE A 50 0.86 13.21 -1.58
N LYS A 51 0.83 14.32 -0.85
CA LYS A 51 2.07 15.06 -0.51
C LYS A 51 2.74 14.55 0.76
N ALA A 52 2.04 13.77 1.57
CA ALA A 52 2.56 13.20 2.80
C ALA A 52 2.49 11.66 2.76
N TYR A 53 3.61 11.02 3.08
CA TYR A 53 3.71 9.57 3.15
C TYR A 53 2.69 8.91 4.10
N PRO A 54 2.43 9.43 5.32
CA PRO A 54 1.42 8.84 6.20
C PRO A 54 0.03 8.76 5.57
N GLU A 55 -0.37 9.76 4.80
CA GLU A 55 -1.67 9.78 4.11
C GLU A 55 -1.70 8.73 2.97
N ALA A 56 -0.60 8.62 2.23
CA ALA A 56 -0.45 7.59 1.19
C ALA A 56 -0.53 6.17 1.78
N LEU A 57 0.11 5.95 2.93
CA LEU A 57 0.11 4.67 3.61
C LEU A 57 -1.28 4.29 4.15
N GLU A 58 -1.98 5.26 4.74
CA GLU A 58 -3.35 5.05 5.22
C GLU A 58 -4.29 4.67 4.07
N GLU A 59 -4.20 5.36 2.93
CA GLU A 59 -5.02 5.06 1.76
C GLU A 59 -4.71 3.67 1.18
N ALA A 60 -3.43 3.29 1.11
CA ALA A 60 -3.01 1.98 0.63
C ALA A 60 -3.57 0.83 1.48
N ILE A 61 -3.52 0.97 2.82
CA ILE A 61 -4.07 0.00 3.77
C ILE A 61 -5.60 -0.03 3.70
N LYS A 62 -6.24 1.14 3.67
CA LYS A 62 -7.71 1.25 3.61
C LYS A 62 -8.26 0.59 2.35
N THR A 63 -7.60 0.78 1.22
CA THR A 63 -8.00 0.16 -0.05
C THR A 63 -7.92 -1.36 0.01
N TYR A 64 -6.90 -1.92 0.67
CA TYR A 64 -6.83 -3.36 0.89
C TYR A 64 -7.99 -3.89 1.75
N ASN A 65 -8.34 -3.21 2.85
CA ASN A 65 -9.45 -3.61 3.72
C ASN A 65 -10.81 -3.58 3.02
N LEU A 66 -11.01 -2.70 2.05
CA LEU A 66 -12.25 -2.62 1.26
C LEU A 66 -12.32 -3.64 0.12
N ALA A 67 -11.18 -4.24 -0.25
CA ALA A 67 -11.08 -5.24 -1.31
C ALA A 67 -11.19 -6.70 -0.80
N LEU A 68 -11.20 -6.89 0.53
CA LEU A 68 -11.45 -8.17 1.21
C LEU A 68 -12.95 -8.43 1.38
#